data_AF-A0AAN8FYE2-F1
#
_entry.id   AF-A0AAN8FYE2-F1
#
_cell.length_a   1.000
_cell.length_b   1.000
_cell.length_c   1.000
_cell.angle_alpha   90.00
_cell.angle_beta   90.00
_cell.angle_gamma   90.00
#
_symmetry.space_group_name_H-M   'P 1'
#
loop_
_entity.id
_entity.type
_entity.pdbx_description
1 polymer ?
#
loop_
_entity_poly.entity_id
_entity_poly.type
_entity_poly.pdbx_seq_one_letter_code
_entity_poly.pdbx_strand_id
1 'polypeptide(L)'
;MNIVAVLDPLSRSAQKLSAILQLLRKSINCDVKIVLNPIPKLSELPLKRFYRYVAVPEIQFDKSGKIIENQARFNNLPPKQLLTLSVHSPDAWMVESVFAEYDLDNIRMEQVSSNIVA
;
A
#
# COMPACT_ATOMS: atom_id res chain seq x y z
N MET A 1 13.80 17.94 12.90
CA MET A 1 12.62 17.25 13.47
C MET A 1 12.97 15.79 13.63
N ASN A 2 12.71 15.20 14.80
CA ASN A 2 13.07 13.81 15.11
C ASN A 2 11.79 12.99 15.32
N ILE A 3 11.67 11.87 14.60
CA ILE A 3 10.56 10.94 14.71
C ILE A 3 11.09 9.62 15.28
N VAL A 4 10.46 9.13 16.33
CA VAL A 4 10.69 7.77 16.84
C VAL A 4 9.44 6.95 16.58
N ALA A 5 9.56 5.89 15.78
CA ALA A 5 8.47 4.98 15.46
C ALA A 5 8.73 3.61 16.12
N VAL A 6 7.87 3.22 17.05
CA VAL A 6 7.89 1.89 17.67
C VAL A 6 6.78 1.05 17.03
N LEU A 7 7.15 0.00 16.29
CA LEU A 7 6.22 -0.72 15.43
C LEU A 7 6.39 -2.23 15.60
N ASP A 8 5.29 -2.97 15.66
CA ASP A 8 5.30 -4.39 15.34
C ASP A 8 5.36 -4.53 13.80
N PRO A 9 6.45 -5.06 13.22
CA PRO A 9 6.60 -5.19 11.77
C PRO A 9 5.53 -6.07 11.12
N LEU A 10 4.86 -6.93 11.88
CA LEU A 10 3.82 -7.84 11.39
C LEU A 10 2.40 -7.29 11.58
N SER A 11 2.27 -6.05 12.03
CA SER A 11 0.98 -5.38 12.18
C SER A 11 0.48 -4.74 10.87
N ARG A 12 -0.84 -4.67 10.72
CA ARG A 12 -1.50 -3.94 9.62
C ARG A 12 -1.12 -2.45 9.62
N SER A 13 -0.95 -1.86 10.80
CA SER A 13 -0.57 -0.46 10.98
C SER A 13 0.85 -0.19 10.49
N ALA A 14 1.79 -1.12 10.70
CA ALA A 14 3.15 -0.98 10.19
C ALA A 14 3.22 -0.97 8.65
N GLN A 15 2.33 -1.71 7.96
CA GLN A 15 2.23 -1.63 6.50
C GLN A 15 1.92 -0.21 6.01
N LYS A 16 1.02 0.53 6.70
CA LYS A 16 0.70 1.93 6.39
C LYS A 16 1.80 2.90 6.84
N LEU A 17 2.26 2.76 8.08
CA LEU A 17 3.25 3.67 8.67
C LEU A 17 4.61 3.60 7.96
N SER A 18 5.02 2.44 7.46
CA SER A 18 6.27 2.30 6.72
C SER A 18 6.34 3.24 5.50
N ALA A 19 5.26 3.32 4.72
CA ALA A 19 5.19 4.23 3.57
C ALA A 19 5.12 5.71 3.98
N ILE A 20 4.35 6.03 5.03
CA ILE A 20 4.23 7.40 5.55
C ILE A 20 5.58 7.90 6.09
N LEU A 21 6.31 7.08 6.84
CA LEU A 21 7.62 7.45 7.38
C LEU A 21 8.63 7.70 6.25
N GLN A 22 8.61 6.91 5.18
CA GLN A 22 9.42 7.18 3.99
C GLN A 22 9.03 8.50 3.32
N LEU A 23 7.74 8.79 3.19
CA LEU A 23 7.23 10.05 2.64
C LEU A 23 7.72 11.24 3.46
N LEU A 24 7.52 11.21 4.78
CA LEU A 24 7.95 12.27 5.69
C LEU A 24 9.46 12.50 5.62
N ARG A 25 10.26 11.43 5.64
CA ARG A 25 11.71 11.54 5.52
C ARG A 25 12.13 12.25 4.23
N LYS A 26 11.48 11.95 3.10
CA LYS A 26 11.78 12.59 1.81
C LYS A 26 11.27 14.03 1.72
N SER A 27 10.06 14.30 2.18
CA SER A 27 9.41 15.60 2.01
C SER A 27 9.90 16.68 2.97
N ILE A 28 10.28 16.33 4.20
CA ILE A 28 10.69 17.32 5.22
C ILE A 28 12.07 17.05 5.84
N ASN A 29 12.85 16.13 5.26
CA ASN A 29 14.22 15.80 5.67
C ASN A 29 14.39 15.57 7.18
N CYS A 30 13.47 14.80 7.79
CA CYS A 30 13.50 14.51 9.22
C CYS A 30 14.39 13.30 9.56
N ASP A 31 14.90 13.26 10.79
CA ASP A 31 15.56 12.08 11.33
C ASP A 31 14.51 11.09 11.82
N VAL A 32 14.60 9.84 11.36
CA VAL A 32 13.63 8.79 11.68
C VAL A 32 14.35 7.61 12.32
N LYS A 33 14.06 7.37 13.61
CA LYS A 33 14.47 6.17 14.33
C LYS A 33 13.31 5.17 14.35
N ILE A 34 13.57 3.96 13.86
CA ILE A 34 12.60 2.85 13.87
C ILE A 34 13.03 1.84 14.93
N VAL A 35 12.11 1.51 15.84
CA VAL A 35 12.27 0.43 16.83
C VAL A 35 11.23 -0.63 16.51
N LEU A 36 11.69 -1.86 16.25
CA LEU A 36 10.82 -2.98 15.98
C LEU A 36 10.48 -3.70 17.30
N ASN A 37 9.19 -3.83 17.58
CA ASN A 37 8.67 -4.49 18.77
C ASN A 37 7.67 -5.60 18.36
N PRO A 38 8.16 -6.74 17.83
CA PRO A 38 7.31 -7.82 17.36
C PRO A 38 6.70 -8.62 18.52
N ILE A 39 5.55 -9.26 18.25
CA ILE A 39 4.96 -10.25 19.16
C ILE A 39 5.80 -11.55 19.08
N PRO A 40 6.31 -12.09 20.21
CA PRO A 40 7.27 -13.20 20.20
C PRO A 40 6.69 -14.54 19.79
N LYS A 41 5.37 -14.74 19.94
CA LYS A 41 4.68 -15.98 19.59
C LYS A 41 3.44 -15.65 18.78
N LEU A 42 3.32 -16.27 17.61
CA LEU A 42 2.19 -16.10 16.71
C LEU A 42 1.47 -17.45 16.59
N SER A 43 0.16 -17.44 16.86
CA SER A 43 -0.70 -18.62 16.69
C SER A 43 -1.13 -18.83 15.23
N GLU A 44 -1.06 -17.78 14.41
CA GLU A 44 -1.45 -17.79 13.01
C GLU A 44 -0.64 -16.76 12.19
N LEU A 45 -0.81 -16.78 10.87
CA LEU A 45 -0.19 -15.79 9.99
C LEU A 45 -0.80 -14.39 10.24
N PRO A 46 -0.01 -13.40 10.69
CA PRO A 46 -0.55 -12.10 11.14
C PRO A 46 -0.99 -11.19 9.99
N LEU A 47 -0.38 -11.35 8.80
CA LEU A 47 -0.72 -10.59 7.60
C LEU A 47 -1.27 -11.52 6.52
N LYS A 48 -2.56 -11.36 6.20
CA LYS A 48 -3.28 -12.10 5.14
C LYS A 48 -3.64 -11.20 3.97
N ARG A 49 -2.84 -10.15 3.71
CA ARG A 49 -3.11 -9.15 2.67
C ARG A 49 -1.82 -8.56 2.10
N PHE A 50 -1.90 -8.13 0.85
CA PHE A 50 -0.93 -7.24 0.22
C PHE A 50 -1.41 -5.79 0.40
N TYR A 51 -0.48 -4.83 0.56
CA TYR A 51 -0.83 -3.44 0.83
C TYR A 51 0.07 -2.48 0.06
N ARG A 52 -0.53 -1.43 -0.49
CA ARG A 52 0.15 -0.29 -1.14
C ARG A 52 -0.46 1.00 -0.61
N TYR A 53 0.42 1.92 -0.20
CA TYR A 53 0.03 3.30 0.12
C TYR A 53 0.30 4.16 -1.10
N VAL A 54 -0.70 4.92 -1.55
CA VAL A 54 -0.62 5.73 -2.76
C VAL A 54 -0.34 7.18 -2.37
N ALA A 55 0.94 7.52 -2.29
CA ALA A 55 1.41 8.89 -2.12
C ALA A 55 2.85 9.01 -2.62
N VAL A 56 3.14 10.14 -3.26
CA VAL A 56 4.49 10.49 -3.73
C VAL A 56 4.96 11.77 -3.04
N PRO A 57 6.26 11.90 -2.73
CA PRO A 57 6.80 13.09 -2.07
C PRO A 57 6.77 14.32 -2.98
N GLU A 58 6.82 14.11 -4.29
CA GLU A 58 6.96 15.14 -5.32
C GLU A 58 6.13 14.76 -6.54
N ILE A 59 5.64 15.76 -7.27
CA ILE A 59 4.90 15.58 -8.53
C ILE A 59 5.85 15.03 -9.59
N GLN A 60 5.42 14.01 -10.31
CA GLN A 60 6.19 13.40 -11.39
C GLN A 60 5.56 13.75 -12.74
N PHE A 61 6.40 13.93 -13.76
CA PHE A 61 5.99 14.24 -15.12
C PHE A 61 6.49 13.18 -16.10
N ASP A 62 5.67 12.86 -17.10
CA ASP A 62 6.08 12.01 -18.20
C ASP A 62 6.96 12.76 -19.22
N LYS A 63 7.41 12.06 -20.26
CA LYS A 63 8.27 12.63 -21.32
C LYS A 63 7.60 13.76 -22.11
N SER A 64 6.27 13.85 -22.06
CA SER A 64 5.46 14.87 -22.72
C SER A 64 5.14 16.05 -21.78
N GLY A 65 5.59 16.00 -20.52
CA GLY A 65 5.34 17.04 -19.53
C GLY A 65 3.98 16.93 -18.83
N LYS A 66 3.24 15.83 -18.99
CA LYS A 66 1.98 15.60 -18.27
C LYS A 66 2.27 15.02 -16.89
N ILE A 67 1.46 15.42 -15.90
CA ILE A 67 1.50 14.84 -14.55
C ILE A 67 1.19 13.33 -14.62
N ILE A 68 2.04 12.54 -13.98
CA ILE A 68 1.82 11.10 -13.79
C ILE A 68 0.85 10.90 -12.63
N GLU A 69 -0.27 10.24 -12.89
CA GLU A 69 -1.25 9.90 -11.87
C GLU A 69 -0.70 8.85 -10.90
N ASN A 70 -0.97 9.04 -9.61
CA ASN A 70 -0.58 8.08 -8.58
C ASN A 70 -1.54 6.91 -8.60
N GLN A 71 -1.00 5.69 -8.61
CA GLN A 71 -1.77 4.44 -8.68
C GLN A 71 -1.17 3.39 -7.75
N ALA A 72 -2.02 2.49 -7.23
CA ALA A 72 -1.58 1.30 -6.53
C ALA A 72 -1.31 0.18 -7.54
N ARG A 73 -0.04 -0.15 -7.76
CA ARG A 73 0.35 -1.29 -8.60
C ARG A 73 0.79 -2.49 -7.76
N PHE A 74 0.18 -3.64 -8.02
CA PHE A 74 0.55 -4.91 -7.40
C PHE A 74 1.15 -5.82 -8.46
N ASN A 75 2.45 -6.09 -8.32
CA ASN A 75 3.19 -6.99 -9.22
C ASN A 75 3.39 -8.34 -8.52
N ASN A 76 3.43 -9.41 -9.31
CA ASN A 76 3.75 -10.77 -8.84
C ASN A 76 2.84 -11.26 -7.70
N LEU A 77 1.54 -10.96 -7.80
CA LEU A 77 0.54 -11.52 -6.89
C LEU A 77 0.42 -13.05 -7.11
N PRO A 78 0.08 -13.83 -6.06
CA PRO A 78 -0.05 -15.28 -6.18
C PRO A 78 -1.10 -15.69 -7.23
N PRO A 79 -0.78 -16.59 -8.19
CA PRO A 79 -1.66 -16.92 -9.32
C PRO A 79 -3.00 -17.55 -8.91
N LYS A 80 -2.95 -18.44 -7.91
CA LYS A 80 -4.05 -19.34 -7.53
C LYS A 80 -4.88 -18.84 -6.34
N GLN A 81 -4.49 -17.72 -5.74
CA GLN A 81 -5.18 -17.21 -4.55
C GLN A 81 -6.36 -16.33 -4.97
N LEU A 82 -7.51 -16.52 -4.33
CA LEU A 82 -8.64 -15.61 -4.46
C LEU A 82 -8.32 -14.34 -3.67
N LEU A 83 -8.41 -13.19 -4.35
CA LEU A 83 -8.09 -11.88 -3.80
C LEU A 83 -9.31 -10.96 -3.92
N THR A 84 -9.44 -10.07 -2.94
CA THR A 84 -10.44 -9.01 -2.89
C THR A 84 -9.70 -7.68 -2.82
N LEU A 85 -10.07 -6.71 -3.65
CA LEU A 85 -9.54 -5.35 -3.59
C LEU A 85 -10.31 -4.52 -2.56
N SER A 86 -9.60 -3.79 -1.71
CA SER A 86 -10.20 -2.85 -0.77
C SER A 86 -9.40 -1.55 -0.73
N VAL A 87 -10.10 -0.42 -0.80
CA VAL A 87 -9.53 0.93 -0.70
C VAL A 87 -9.64 1.41 0.74
N HIS A 88 -8.50 1.72 1.35
CA HIS A 88 -8.43 2.32 2.68
C HIS A 88 -8.29 3.85 2.55
N SER A 89 -9.42 4.54 2.41
CA SER A 89 -9.49 6.01 2.33
C SER A 89 -9.38 6.68 3.71
N PRO A 90 -9.15 8.00 3.76
CA PRO A 90 -9.43 8.80 4.94
C PRO A 90 -10.89 8.68 5.38
N ASP A 91 -11.15 8.76 6.68
CA ASP A 91 -12.49 8.55 7.27
C ASP A 91 -13.53 9.56 6.78
N ALA A 92 -13.09 10.76 6.37
CA ALA A 92 -13.96 11.80 5.83
C ALA A 92 -14.41 11.55 4.38
N TRP A 93 -13.90 10.51 3.72
CA TRP A 93 -14.15 10.25 2.30
C TRP A 93 -15.11 9.07 2.13
N MET A 94 -16.08 9.24 1.24
CA MET A 94 -16.87 8.14 0.68
C MET A 94 -16.28 7.81 -0.69
N VAL A 95 -15.91 6.55 -0.89
CA VAL A 95 -15.26 6.07 -2.12
C VAL A 95 -16.06 4.91 -2.68
N GLU A 96 -16.29 4.95 -3.99
CA GLU A 96 -16.91 3.87 -4.75
C GLU A 96 -16.08 3.53 -6.00
N SER A 97 -16.26 2.32 -6.54
CA SER A 97 -15.69 1.96 -7.83
C SER A 97 -16.49 2.62 -8.95
N VAL A 98 -15.83 3.45 -9.75
CA VAL A 98 -16.45 4.07 -10.94
C VAL A 98 -16.29 3.17 -12.17
N PHE A 99 -15.20 2.40 -12.23
CA PHE A 99 -14.90 1.49 -13.32
C PHE A 99 -14.09 0.30 -12.81
N ALA A 100 -14.46 -0.91 -13.25
CA ALA A 100 -13.70 -2.13 -13.06
C ALA A 100 -13.96 -3.08 -14.23
N GLU A 101 -12.90 -3.53 -14.90
CA GLU A 101 -13.00 -4.53 -15.97
C GLU A 101 -13.28 -5.93 -15.40
N TYR A 102 -12.77 -6.20 -14.19
CA TYR A 102 -12.88 -7.48 -13.49
C TYR A 102 -13.66 -7.33 -12.19
N ASP A 103 -14.20 -8.44 -11.69
CA ASP A 103 -14.84 -8.51 -10.37
C ASP A 103 -13.80 -8.26 -9.26
N LEU A 104 -13.98 -7.16 -8.53
CA LEU A 104 -13.07 -6.72 -7.48
C LEU A 104 -13.10 -7.62 -6.23
N ASP A 105 -14.15 -8.42 -6.06
CA ASP A 105 -14.29 -9.33 -4.93
C ASP A 105 -13.70 -10.71 -5.19
N ASN A 106 -13.57 -11.10 -6.46
CA ASN A 106 -13.17 -12.44 -6.90
C ASN A 106 -11.96 -12.45 -7.85
N ILE A 107 -10.91 -11.70 -7.53
CA ILE A 107 -9.74 -11.59 -8.39
C ILE A 107 -8.90 -12.87 -8.32
N ARG A 108 -8.65 -13.50 -9.47
CA ARG A 108 -7.73 -14.63 -9.64
C ARG A 108 -6.72 -14.32 -10.74
N MET A 109 -5.45 -14.22 -10.38
CA MET A 109 -4.41 -13.80 -11.30
C MET A 109 -4.20 -14.76 -12.48
N GLU A 110 -4.52 -16.05 -12.32
CA GLU A 110 -4.50 -17.02 -13.44
C GLU A 110 -5.54 -16.73 -14.53
N GLN A 111 -6.56 -15.93 -14.22
CA GLN A 111 -7.64 -15.54 -15.14
C GLN A 111 -7.42 -14.15 -15.76
N VAL A 112 -6.36 -13.45 -15.34
CA VAL A 112 -6.06 -12.07 -15.76
C VAL A 112 -4.79 -12.07 -16.60
N SER A 113 -4.81 -11.37 -17.73
CA SER A 113 -3.70 -11.34 -18.70
C SER A 113 -2.54 -10.42 -18.29
N SER A 114 -2.67 -9.61 -17.23
CA SER A 114 -1.69 -8.59 -16.83
C SER A 114 -1.70 -8.25 -15.32
N ASN A 115 -0.77 -7.37 -14.88
CA ASN A 115 -0.66 -6.91 -13.48
C ASN A 115 -1.87 -6.06 -13.05
N ILE A 116 -2.27 -6.13 -11.77
CA ILE A 116 -3.36 -5.30 -11.23
C ILE A 116 -2.88 -3.86 -11.00
N VAL A 117 -3.68 -2.93 -11.52
CA VAL A 117 -3.60 -1.49 -11.24
C VAL A 117 -4.91 -1.07 -10.60
N ALA A 118 -4.82 -0.44 -9.44
CA ALA A 118 -5.94 0.11 -8.67
C ALA A 118 -5.72 1.59 -8.37
#